data_AF-A0A2T0QBU4-F1
#
_entry.id   AF-A0A2T0QBU4-F1
#
_cell.length_a   1.000
_cell.length_b   1.000
_cell.length_c   1.000
_cell.angle_alpha   90.00
_cell.angle_beta   90.00
_cell.angle_gamma   90.00
#
_symmetry.space_group_name_H-M   'P 1'
#
loop_
_entity.id
_entity.type
_entity.pdbx_description
1 polymer ?
#
loop_
_entity_poly.entity_id
_entity_poly.type
_entity_poly.pdbx_seq_one_letter_code
_entity_poly.pdbx_strand_id
1 'polypeptide(L)'
;MRTIRWVFTGVAVVAVGSAVASWVSPNFDDAQANSDRQTVNCLSSHLTLDDKKQIAQFADANDFDSLWRVYDRIFPDCAVRGDQRERKGDLEASAWRLLSSDRAFTRLREANAALAAAGHQ
;
A
#
# COMPACT_ATOMS: atom_id res chain seq x y z
N MET A 1 -19.32 -50.93 -49.83
CA MET A 1 -19.69 -50.58 -48.42
C MET A 1 -18.47 -49.89 -47.80
N ARG A 2 -18.49 -48.84 -46.98
CA ARG A 2 -19.44 -47.81 -46.53
C ARG A 2 -18.55 -46.88 -45.66
N THR A 3 -18.41 -45.60 -46.06
CA THR A 3 -18.12 -44.34 -45.30
C THR A 3 -17.53 -44.41 -43.87
N ILE A 4 -16.57 -43.55 -43.47
CA ILE A 4 -16.71 -42.25 -42.72
C ILE A 4 -15.24 -41.80 -42.40
N ARG A 5 -14.63 -40.67 -42.85
CA ARG A 5 -14.83 -39.20 -42.69
C ARG A 5 -14.74 -38.70 -41.23
N TRP A 6 -13.99 -37.61 -40.99
CA TRP A 6 -13.71 -36.89 -39.70
C TRP A 6 -12.40 -37.33 -39.01
N VAL A 7 -11.46 -36.49 -38.53
CA VAL A 7 -11.49 -35.12 -37.97
C VAL A 7 -10.13 -34.44 -38.31
N PHE A 8 -10.10 -33.43 -39.19
CA PHE A 8 -9.95 -31.99 -38.88
C PHE A 8 -8.65 -31.56 -38.14
N THR A 9 -7.76 -30.91 -38.90
CA THR A 9 -7.29 -29.54 -38.62
C THR A 9 -6.75 -29.24 -37.21
N GLY A 10 -5.67 -29.89 -36.81
CA GLY A 10 -5.00 -29.63 -35.52
C GLY A 10 -3.89 -28.57 -35.54
N VAL A 11 -3.64 -27.89 -36.66
CA VAL A 11 -2.44 -27.04 -36.83
C VAL A 11 -2.82 -25.70 -37.44
N ALA A 12 -3.27 -24.73 -36.63
CA ALA A 12 -3.25 -23.31 -37.07
C ALA A 12 -3.53 -22.25 -35.98
N VAL A 13 -4.19 -22.57 -34.85
CA VAL A 13 -4.76 -21.48 -34.01
C VAL A 13 -3.86 -21.02 -32.85
N VAL A 14 -2.79 -21.74 -32.50
CA VAL A 14 -2.03 -21.43 -31.26
C VAL A 14 -0.94 -20.37 -31.46
N ALA A 15 -0.62 -19.96 -32.69
CA ALA A 15 0.56 -19.10 -32.94
C ALA A 15 0.31 -17.59 -32.87
N VAL A 16 -0.95 -17.11 -32.82
CA VAL A 16 -1.25 -15.66 -32.90
C VAL A 16 -1.55 -15.04 -31.52
N GLY A 17 -1.87 -15.84 -30.51
CA GLY A 17 -2.20 -15.34 -29.17
C GLY A 17 -0.99 -14.97 -28.30
N SER A 18 0.18 -15.56 -28.57
CA SER A 18 1.34 -15.46 -27.67
C SER A 18 2.17 -14.19 -27.85
N ALA A 19 2.00 -13.47 -28.96
CA ALA A 19 2.84 -12.32 -29.31
C ALA A 19 2.32 -10.99 -28.75
N VAL A 20 1.06 -10.91 -28.32
CA VAL A 20 0.46 -9.68 -27.78
C VAL A 20 0.54 -9.58 -26.25
N ALA A 21 0.78 -10.70 -25.55
CA ALA A 21 0.81 -10.70 -24.08
C ALA A 21 2.13 -10.16 -23.49
N SER A 22 3.23 -10.14 -24.26
CA SER A 22 4.55 -9.74 -23.73
C SER A 22 4.84 -8.24 -23.79
N TRP A 23 4.02 -7.44 -24.48
CA TRP A 23 4.25 -5.99 -24.62
C TRP A 23 3.42 -5.14 -23.66
N VAL A 24 2.45 -5.76 -22.99
CA VAL A 24 1.55 -5.07 -22.06
C VAL A 24 2.08 -5.10 -20.63
N SER A 25 2.93 -6.04 -20.23
CA SER A 25 3.21 -6.29 -18.80
C SER A 25 4.21 -5.36 -18.07
N PRO A 26 5.28 -4.79 -18.67
CA PRO A 26 6.24 -4.01 -17.86
C PRO A 26 5.65 -2.68 -17.37
N ASN A 27 4.88 -2.01 -18.24
CA ASN A 27 4.46 -0.63 -18.01
C ASN A 27 3.35 -0.52 -16.95
N PHE A 28 2.53 -1.56 -16.78
CA PHE A 28 1.45 -1.57 -15.77
C PHE A 28 2.00 -1.87 -14.37
N ASP A 29 2.96 -2.79 -14.25
CA ASP A 29 3.64 -3.07 -12.98
C ASP A 29 4.45 -1.85 -12.52
N ASP A 30 5.17 -1.20 -13.43
CA ASP A 30 5.91 0.03 -13.14
C ASP A 30 4.98 1.21 -12.80
N ALA A 31 3.86 1.36 -13.52
CA ALA A 31 2.87 2.39 -13.22
C ALA A 31 2.18 2.15 -11.87
N GLN A 32 1.88 0.89 -11.53
CA GLN A 32 1.28 0.53 -10.25
C GLN A 32 2.27 0.78 -9.10
N ALA A 33 3.51 0.32 -9.24
CA ALA A 33 4.58 0.55 -8.27
C ALA A 33 4.85 2.05 -8.05
N ASN A 34 4.82 2.86 -9.11
CA ASN A 34 4.96 4.31 -9.01
C ASN A 34 3.76 4.95 -8.30
N SER A 35 2.53 4.56 -8.65
CA SER A 35 1.34 5.08 -7.99
C SER A 35 1.28 4.70 -6.51
N ASP A 36 1.75 3.51 -6.14
CA ASP A 36 1.77 3.05 -4.75
C ASP A 36 2.84 3.80 -3.94
N ARG A 37 4.02 4.04 -4.52
CA ARG A 37 5.04 4.90 -3.91
C ARG A 37 4.51 6.32 -3.70
N GLN A 38 3.76 6.85 -4.66
CA GLN A 38 3.14 8.17 -4.54
C GLN A 38 2.13 8.21 -3.39
N THR A 39 1.26 7.21 -3.28
CA THR A 39 0.28 7.11 -2.20
C THR A 39 0.96 6.98 -0.84
N VAL A 40 1.96 6.10 -0.72
CA VAL A 40 2.74 5.92 0.52
C VAL A 40 3.46 7.22 0.91
N ASN A 41 4.03 7.94 -0.04
CA ASN A 41 4.69 9.23 0.21
C ASN A 41 3.68 10.32 0.60
N CYS A 42 2.49 10.32 0.01
CA CYS A 42 1.40 11.21 0.43
C CYS A 42 0.99 10.88 1.86
N LEU A 43 0.74 9.61 2.19
CA LEU A 43 0.36 9.18 3.54
C LEU A 43 1.38 9.58 4.61
N SER A 44 2.68 9.54 4.30
CA SER A 44 3.72 9.93 5.27
C SER A 44 3.90 11.45 5.39
N SER A 45 3.72 12.20 4.30
CA SER A 45 3.92 13.66 4.26
C SER A 45 2.69 14.47 4.64
N HIS A 46 1.48 13.93 4.43
CA HIS A 46 0.21 14.59 4.72
C HIS A 46 -0.15 14.54 6.22
N LEU A 47 0.57 13.72 7.01
CA LEU A 47 0.42 13.67 8.46
C LEU A 47 0.83 15.00 9.10
N THR A 48 -0.11 15.65 9.78
CA THR A 48 0.17 16.83 10.58
C THR A 48 1.02 16.47 11.80
N LEU A 49 1.58 17.49 12.47
CA LEU A 49 2.32 17.26 13.72
C LEU A 49 1.42 16.63 14.80
N ASP A 50 0.14 17.01 14.82
CA ASP A 50 -0.83 16.45 15.78
C ASP A 50 -1.13 14.98 15.47
N ASP A 51 -1.30 14.63 14.19
CA ASP A 51 -1.49 13.24 13.78
C ASP A 51 -0.29 12.37 14.17
N LYS A 52 0.92 12.89 13.99
CA LYS A 52 2.14 12.20 14.42
C LYS A 52 2.17 12.02 15.94
N LYS A 53 1.69 12.98 16.73
CA LYS A 53 1.58 12.84 18.19
C LYS A 53 0.56 11.76 18.58
N GLN A 54 -0.62 11.78 17.95
CA GLN A 54 -1.66 10.78 18.21
C GLN A 54 -1.18 9.37 17.83
N ILE A 55 -0.58 9.21 16.64
CA ILE A 55 0.01 7.94 16.20
C ILE A 55 1.11 7.49 17.16
N ALA A 56 1.97 8.40 17.63
CA ALA A 56 3.01 8.08 18.62
C ALA A 56 2.39 7.53 19.92
N GLN A 57 1.37 8.22 20.46
CA GLN A 57 0.67 7.78 21.67
C GLN A 57 0.00 6.41 21.49
N PHE A 58 -0.70 6.20 20.37
CA PHE A 58 -1.32 4.91 20.07
C PHE A 58 -0.30 3.79 19.87
N ALA A 59 0.83 4.07 19.20
CA ALA A 59 1.90 3.11 19.03
C ALA A 59 2.57 2.73 20.36
N ASP A 60 2.74 3.69 21.28
CA ASP A 60 3.30 3.43 22.61
C ASP A 60 2.33 2.63 23.50
N ALA A 61 1.01 2.87 23.34
CA ALA A 61 -0.04 2.11 24.01
C ALA A 61 -0.38 0.75 23.35
N ASN A 62 0.26 0.40 22.23
CA ASN A 62 -0.09 -0.75 21.38
C ASN A 62 -1.55 -0.75 20.87
N ASP A 63 -2.18 0.43 20.76
CA ASP A 63 -3.53 0.61 20.20
C ASP A 63 -3.47 0.82 18.69
N PHE A 64 -3.20 -0.26 17.96
CA PHE A 64 -3.08 -0.20 16.50
C PHE A 64 -4.41 0.13 15.80
N ASP A 65 -5.56 -0.20 16.40
CA ASP A 65 -6.87 0.12 15.82
C ASP A 65 -7.13 1.63 15.79
N SER A 66 -6.73 2.35 16.84
CA SER A 66 -6.78 3.82 16.84
C SER A 66 -5.73 4.43 15.92
N LEU A 67 -4.55 3.81 15.81
CA LEU A 67 -3.51 4.23 14.85
C LEU A 67 -4.01 4.15 13.41
N TRP A 68 -4.62 3.03 13.01
CA TRP A 68 -5.13 2.84 11.64
C TRP A 68 -6.26 3.82 11.32
N ARG A 69 -7.10 4.19 12.29
CA ARG A 69 -8.13 5.22 12.11
C ARG A 69 -7.56 6.60 11.72
N VAL A 70 -6.33 6.92 12.10
CA VAL A 70 -5.66 8.16 11.65
C VAL A 70 -5.31 8.06 10.16
N TYR A 71 -4.78 6.92 9.72
CA TYR A 71 -4.49 6.67 8.31
C TYR A 71 -5.76 6.57 7.46
N ASP A 72 -6.83 5.95 7.98
CA ASP A 72 -8.13 5.83 7.30
C ASP A 72 -8.70 7.18 6.88
N ARG A 73 -8.47 8.21 7.70
CA ARG A 73 -8.95 9.58 7.45
C ARG A 73 -8.20 10.25 6.30
N ILE A 74 -6.91 9.95 6.16
CA ILE A 74 -6.00 10.59 5.20
C ILE A 74 -5.96 9.82 3.87
N PHE A 75 -6.18 8.50 3.92
CA PHE A 75 -6.11 7.63 2.76
C PHE A 75 -6.95 8.10 1.55
N PRO A 76 -8.21 8.56 1.70
CA PRO A 76 -9.01 9.04 0.57
C PRO A 76 -8.42 10.25 -0.14
N ASP A 77 -7.69 11.11 0.57
CA ASP A 77 -7.05 12.30 0.00
C ASP A 77 -5.74 11.96 -0.73
N CYS A 78 -5.14 10.82 -0.39
CA CYS A 78 -3.89 10.33 -0.98
C CYS A 78 -4.07 9.25 -2.06
N ALA A 79 -5.21 8.55 -2.08
CA ALA A 79 -5.48 7.50 -3.04
C ALA A 79 -5.76 8.08 -4.43
N VAL A 80 -4.95 7.69 -5.42
CA VAL A 80 -5.01 8.24 -6.78
C VAL A 80 -5.80 7.33 -7.73
N ARG A 81 -5.99 6.06 -7.35
CA ARG A 81 -6.65 5.03 -8.17
C ARG A 81 -7.58 4.14 -7.34
N GLY A 82 -8.64 3.64 -7.98
CA GLY A 82 -9.64 2.79 -7.32
C GLY A 82 -9.09 1.44 -6.82
N ASP A 83 -8.11 0.85 -7.52
CA ASP A 83 -7.49 -0.43 -7.14
C ASP A 83 -6.63 -0.33 -5.87
N GLN A 84 -6.20 0.87 -5.50
CA GLN A 84 -5.47 1.08 -4.24
C GLN A 84 -6.34 0.83 -3.01
N ARG A 85 -7.67 0.93 -3.15
CA ARG A 85 -8.60 0.67 -2.05
C ARG A 85 -8.60 -0.80 -1.61
N GLU A 86 -8.38 -1.72 -2.55
CA GLU A 86 -8.28 -3.15 -2.27
C GLU A 86 -7.00 -3.50 -1.50
N ARG A 87 -5.93 -2.74 -1.74
CA ARG A 87 -4.61 -2.91 -1.12
C ARG A 87 -4.29 -1.85 -0.05
N LYS A 88 -5.31 -1.18 0.45
CA LYS A 88 -5.19 -0.08 1.41
C LYS A 88 -4.30 -0.44 2.60
N GLY A 89 -4.55 -1.59 3.22
CA GLY A 89 -3.79 -2.05 4.38
C GLY A 89 -2.29 -2.20 4.11
N ASP A 90 -1.89 -2.64 2.92
CA ASP A 90 -0.47 -2.76 2.56
C ASP A 90 0.20 -1.39 2.40
N LEU A 91 -0.54 -0.42 1.85
CA LEU A 91 -0.06 0.94 1.66
C LEU A 91 0.07 1.68 3.00
N GLU A 92 -0.92 1.54 3.89
CA GLU A 92 -0.88 2.10 5.24
C GLU A 92 0.22 1.46 6.09
N ALA A 93 0.37 0.14 6.04
CA ALA A 93 1.47 -0.55 6.70
C ALA A 93 2.83 -0.09 6.18
N SER A 94 2.95 0.17 4.88
CA SER A 94 4.19 0.69 4.29
C SER A 94 4.48 2.13 4.72
N ALA A 95 3.46 3.00 4.75
CA ALA A 95 3.57 4.36 5.27
C ALA A 95 3.94 4.37 6.77
N TRP A 96 3.33 3.49 7.56
CA TRP A 96 3.67 3.29 8.96
C TRP A 96 5.14 2.87 9.13
N ARG A 97 5.63 1.90 8.35
CA ARG A 97 7.05 1.50 8.40
C ARG A 97 7.97 2.69 8.13
N LEU A 98 7.68 3.49 7.11
CA LEU A 98 8.46 4.70 6.81
C LEU A 98 8.45 5.69 7.98
N LEU A 99 7.27 6.02 8.52
CA LEU A 99 7.15 6.91 9.66
C LEU A 99 7.88 6.37 10.90
N SER A 100 7.75 5.07 11.18
CA SER A 100 8.40 4.44 12.34
C SER A 100 9.92 4.47 12.27
N SER A 101 10.48 4.51 11.05
CA SER A 101 11.92 4.64 10.79
C SER A 101 12.41 6.09 10.73
N ASP A 102 11.51 7.07 10.75
CA ASP A 102 11.84 8.49 10.74
C ASP A 102 12.39 8.93 12.11
N ARG A 103 13.59 9.52 12.09
CA ARG A 103 14.28 9.95 13.33
C ARG A 103 13.52 11.02 14.10
N ALA A 104 12.82 11.92 13.43
CA ALA A 104 12.06 12.96 14.11
C ALA A 104 10.84 12.36 14.81
N PHE A 105 10.19 11.39 14.18
CA PHE A 105 9.12 10.61 14.79
C PHE A 105 9.60 9.76 15.97
N THR A 106 10.75 9.09 15.86
CA THR A 106 11.35 8.36 17.00
C THR A 106 11.59 9.29 18.19
N ARG A 107 12.17 10.48 17.97
CA ARG A 107 12.38 11.48 19.02
C ARG A 107 11.08 11.97 19.64
N LEU A 108 10.02 12.11 18.84
CA LEU A 108 8.70 12.47 19.34
C LEU A 108 8.16 11.40 20.30
N ARG A 109 8.30 10.12 19.95
CA ARG A 109 7.92 8.99 20.82
C ARG A 109 8.72 8.97 22.11
N GLU A 110 10.04 9.13 22.03
CA GLU A 110 10.92 9.21 23.20
C GLU A 110 10.52 10.36 24.14
N ALA A 111 10.23 11.54 23.59
CA ALA A 111 9.77 12.69 24.37
C ALA A 111 8.41 12.44 25.05
N ASN A 112 7.46 11.82 24.33
CA ASN A 112 6.16 11.45 24.89
C ASN A 112 6.30 10.41 26.01
N ALA A 113 7.14 9.39 25.83
CA ALA A 113 7.41 8.37 26.83
C ALA A 113 8.06 8.98 28.09
N ALA A 114 9.01 9.90 27.93
CA ALA A 114 9.64 10.61 29.04
C ALA A 114 8.64 11.49 29.82
N LEU A 115 7.76 12.21 29.12
CA LEU A 115 6.70 13.02 29.74
C LEU A 115 5.70 12.16 30.51
N ALA A 116 5.28 11.03 29.94
CA ALA A 116 4.39 10.09 30.60
C ALA A 116 5.03 9.51 31.89
N ALA A 117 6.31 9.11 31.83
CA ALA A 117 7.03 8.61 32.99
C ALA A 117 7.21 9.66 34.10
N ALA A 118 7.46 10.92 33.73
CA ALA A 118 7.60 12.03 34.68
C ALA A 118 6.27 12.40 35.37
N GLY A 119 5.14 12.24 34.71
CA GLY A 119 3.80 12.52 35.27
C GLY A 119 3.26 11.46 36.24
N HIS A 120 3.96 10.33 36.38
CA HIS A 120 3.62 9.25 37.31
C HIS A 120 4.42 9.29 38.63
N GLN A 121 5.19 10.35 38.88
CA GLN A 121 5.88 10.64 40.15
C GLN A 121 5.12 11.67 40.97
#